data_AF-A0A127CMR4-F1
#
_entry.id   AF-A0A127CMR4-F1
#
_cell.length_a   1.000
_cell.length_b   1.000
_cell.length_c   1.000
_cell.angle_alpha   90.00
_cell.angle_beta   90.00
_cell.angle_gamma   90.00
#
_symmetry.space_group_name_H-M   'P 1'
#
loop_
_entity.id
_entity.type
_entity.pdbx_description
1 polymer ?
#
loop_
_entity_poly.entity_id
_entity_poly.type
_entity_poly.pdbx_seq_one_letter_code
_entity_poly.pdbx_strand_id
1 'polypeptide(L)'
;MILHIDGRHFYEDAKSDFEQWLPKLSKNAIFLFHDTEVRERDSGVWKLFDERSQKYPSFNFHRQHGLGVLVLVGLLPRQSNAPVRQAGSL
;
A
#
# COMPACT_ATOMS: atom_id res chain seq x y z
N MET A 1 -5.07 -2.92 -14.30
CA MET A 1 -4.18 -1.75 -14.42
C MET A 1 -3.28 -1.72 -13.20
N ILE A 2 -1.98 -1.50 -13.42
CA ILE A 2 -0.99 -1.38 -12.36
C ILE A 2 -0.45 0.05 -12.43
N LEU A 3 -0.50 0.76 -11.31
CA LEU A 3 0.18 2.03 -11.15
C LEU A 3 1.34 1.83 -10.19
N HIS A 4 2.52 2.22 -10.64
CA HIS A 4 3.76 2.17 -9.89
C HIS A 4 4.16 3.60 -9.55
N ILE A 5 4.20 3.93 -8.26
CA ILE A 5 4.64 5.23 -7.78
C ILE A 5 6.08 5.05 -7.32
N ASP A 6 7.00 5.67 -8.05
CA ASP A 6 8.44 5.71 -7.78
C ASP A 6 8.88 7.17 -7.82
N GLY A 7 8.70 7.86 -6.69
CA GLY A 7 8.85 9.30 -6.57
C GLY A 7 9.31 9.71 -5.17
N ARG A 8 9.96 10.88 -5.07
CA ARG A 8 10.71 11.39 -3.90
C ARG A 8 9.95 11.28 -2.57
N HIS A 9 10.75 11.10 -1.53
CA HIS A 9 10.45 10.28 -0.36
C HIS A 9 9.53 10.91 0.71
N PHE A 10 8.99 12.12 0.59
CA PHE A 10 8.19 12.72 1.67
C PHE A 10 6.72 12.28 1.65
N TYR A 11 6.08 12.32 2.82
CA TYR A 11 4.68 11.88 3.00
C TYR A 11 3.70 12.66 2.11
N GLU A 12 3.82 13.98 2.06
CA GLU A 12 2.88 14.84 1.32
C GLU A 12 2.98 14.62 -0.19
N ASP A 13 4.18 14.38 -0.74
CA ASP A 13 4.38 14.07 -2.15
C ASP A 13 3.69 12.76 -2.52
N ALA A 14 3.97 11.69 -1.77
CA ALA A 14 3.36 10.38 -1.98
C ALA A 14 1.83 10.42 -1.83
N LYS A 15 1.32 11.20 -0.88
CA LYS A 15 -0.11 11.38 -0.67
C LYS A 15 -0.75 12.15 -1.82
N SER A 16 -0.12 13.22 -2.28
CA SER A 16 -0.59 14.01 -3.42
C SER A 16 -0.69 13.15 -4.68
N ASP A 17 0.34 12.35 -4.97
CA ASP A 17 0.33 11.40 -6.09
C ASP A 17 -0.81 10.39 -5.94
N PHE A 18 -0.93 9.75 -4.77
CA PHE A 18 -2.00 8.79 -4.52
C PHE A 18 -3.39 9.39 -4.78
N GLU A 19 -3.65 10.59 -4.24
CA GLU A 19 -4.95 11.26 -4.35
C GLU A 19 -5.24 11.76 -5.77
N GLN A 20 -4.22 12.21 -6.50
CA GLN A 20 -4.34 12.63 -7.89
C GLN A 20 -4.65 11.44 -8.82
N TRP A 21 -4.06 10.28 -8.55
CA TRP A 21 -4.24 9.08 -9.37
C TRP A 21 -5.49 8.28 -9.02
N LEU A 22 -5.89 8.24 -7.75
CA LEU A 22 -7.04 7.46 -7.27
C LEU A 22 -8.31 7.59 -8.14
N PRO A 23 -8.79 8.79 -8.53
CA PRO A 23 -10.01 8.91 -9.34
C PRO A 23 -9.85 8.46 -10.80
N LYS A 24 -8.61 8.34 -11.29
CA LYS A 24 -8.30 7.93 -12.67
C LYS A 24 -8.19 6.41 -12.82
N LEU A 25 -8.17 5.68 -11.69
CA LEU A 25 -7.91 4.25 -11.70
C LEU A 25 -9.19 3.42 -11.82
N SER A 26 -9.05 2.24 -12.46
CA SER A 26 -10.12 1.25 -12.57
C SER A 26 -10.50 0.70 -11.20
N LYS A 27 -11.74 0.21 -11.06
CA LYS A 27 -12.26 -0.38 -9.82
C LYS A 27 -11.42 -1.52 -9.21
N ASN A 28 -10.58 -2.19 -10.02
CA ASN A 28 -9.71 -3.30 -9.60
C ASN A 28 -8.22 -2.99 -9.85
N ALA A 29 -7.81 -1.73 -9.72
CA ALA A 29 -6.42 -1.33 -9.93
C ALA A 29 -5.52 -1.74 -8.76
N ILE A 30 -4.25 -1.96 -9.07
CA ILE A 30 -3.20 -2.24 -8.09
C ILE A 30 -2.28 -1.02 -8.03
N PHE A 31 -2.08 -0.49 -6.83
CA PHE A 31 -1.01 0.45 -6.51
C PHE A 31 0.20 -0.30 -5.97
N LEU A 32 1.37 0.05 -6.50
CA LEU A 32 2.66 -0.38 -5.97
C LEU A 32 3.36 0.83 -5.32
N PHE A 33 3.77 0.64 -4.08
CA PHE A 33 4.51 1.61 -3.27
C PHE A 33 5.93 1.08 -3.03
N HIS A 34 6.94 1.82 -3.47
CA HIS A 34 8.32 1.56 -3.08
C HIS A 34 8.62 2.14 -1.69
N ASP A 35 9.74 1.73 -1.08
CA ASP A 35 10.26 2.32 0.16
C ASP A 35 9.34 2.19 1.39
N THR A 36 8.47 1.17 1.43
CA THR A 36 7.56 0.92 2.56
C THR A 36 8.25 0.50 3.85
N GLU A 37 9.54 0.15 3.81
CA GLU A 37 10.38 -0.15 4.98
C GLU A 37 11.43 0.92 5.29
N VAL A 38 11.55 1.97 4.47
CA VAL A 38 12.50 3.08 4.74
C VAL A 38 11.93 3.96 5.84
N ARG A 39 12.70 4.20 6.91
CA ARG A 39 12.30 5.04 8.05
C ARG A 39 13.19 6.28 8.23
N GLU A 40 14.27 6.36 7.49
CA GLU A 40 15.23 7.46 7.54
C GLU A 40 14.89 8.58 6.53
N ARG A 41 15.65 9.69 6.62
CA ARG A 41 15.64 10.79 5.64
C ARG A 41 14.25 11.35 5.35
N ASP A 42 13.45 11.45 6.41
CA ASP A 42 12.08 11.95 6.38
C ASP A 42 11.15 11.18 5.42
N SER A 43 11.49 9.92 5.13
CA SER A 43 10.65 9.05 4.31
C SER A 43 9.25 8.94 4.91
N GLY A 44 8.25 9.22 4.08
CA GLY A 44 6.83 9.21 4.45
C GLY A 44 6.01 8.14 3.74
N VAL A 45 6.59 7.43 2.77
CA VAL A 45 5.85 6.43 1.97
C VAL A 45 5.31 5.31 2.84
N TRP A 46 6.09 4.86 3.83
CA TRP A 46 5.66 3.85 4.78
C TRP A 46 4.45 4.27 5.63
N LYS A 47 4.38 5.56 6.02
CA LYS A 47 3.25 6.10 6.80
C LYS A 47 1.98 6.08 5.96
N LEU A 48 2.09 6.57 4.71
CA LEU A 48 0.98 6.53 3.78
C LEU A 48 0.54 5.10 3.51
N PHE A 49 1.48 4.18 3.27
CA PHE A 49 1.16 2.78 3.04
C PHE A 49 0.44 2.16 4.25
N ASP A 50 0.93 2.39 5.47
CA ASP A 50 0.29 1.91 6.70
C ASP A 50 -1.14 2.46 6.82
N GLU A 51 -1.34 3.77 6.65
CA GLU A 51 -2.66 4.40 6.66
C GLU A 51 -3.62 3.81 5.61
N ARG A 52 -3.15 3.63 4.37
CA ARG A 52 -4.01 3.13 3.28
C ARG A 52 -4.25 1.62 3.39
N SER A 53 -3.32 0.85 3.98
CA SER A 53 -3.52 -0.57 4.29
C SER A 53 -4.69 -0.81 5.24
N GLN A 54 -4.99 0.16 6.12
CA GLN A 54 -6.18 0.13 6.98
C GLN A 54 -7.49 0.30 6.22
N LYS A 55 -7.48 0.72 4.95
CA LYS A 55 -8.68 0.90 4.13
C LYS A 55 -8.80 -0.12 3.00
N TYR A 56 -7.67 -0.57 2.46
CA TYR A 56 -7.63 -1.40 1.25
C TYR A 56 -6.91 -2.73 1.51
N PRO A 57 -7.35 -3.84 0.87
CA PRO A 57 -6.57 -5.06 0.84
C PRO A 57 -5.16 -4.78 0.35
N SER A 58 -4.17 -5.23 1.13
CA SER A 58 -2.78 -4.86 0.93
C SER A 58 -1.85 -5.95 1.44
N PHE A 59 -0.64 -5.92 0.92
CA PHE A 59 0.44 -6.83 1.27
C PHE A 59 1.76 -6.08 1.17
N ASN A 60 2.67 -6.29 2.11
CA ASN A 60 3.98 -5.65 2.11
C ASN A 60 5.09 -6.69 2.06
N PHE A 61 5.96 -6.58 1.06
CA PHE A 61 7.20 -7.34 1.02
C PHE A 61 8.24 -6.63 1.88
N HIS A 62 8.45 -7.06 3.13
CA HIS A 62 9.37 -6.40 4.08
C HIS A 62 10.88 -6.58 3.80
N ARG A 63 11.26 -7.07 2.62
CA ARG A 63 12.67 -7.29 2.25
C ARG A 63 13.23 -6.02 1.61
N GLN A 64 14.52 -5.76 1.81
CA GLN A 64 15.19 -4.54 1.32
C GLN A 64 14.47 -3.27 1.77
N HIS A 65 14.18 -2.34 0.86
CA HIS A 65 13.48 -1.09 1.16
C HIS A 65 11.96 -1.23 1.27
N GLY A 66 11.41 -2.43 1.07
CA GLY A 66 9.98 -2.66 1.11
C GLY A 66 9.32 -2.50 -0.26
N LEU A 67 8.28 -3.31 -0.50
CA LEU A 67 7.36 -3.13 -1.63
C LEU A 67 5.93 -3.36 -1.14
N GLY A 68 5.18 -2.27 -1.04
CA GLY A 68 3.77 -2.28 -0.72
C GLY A 68 2.91 -2.53 -1.94
N VAL A 69 2.03 -3.51 -1.85
CA VAL A 69 0.97 -3.78 -2.83
C VAL A 69 -0.35 -3.39 -2.20
N LEU A 70 -1.13 -2.55 -2.89
CA LEU A 70 -2.45 -2.14 -2.45
C LEU A 70 -3.44 -2.35 -3.58
N VAL A 71 -4.52 -3.07 -3.31
CA VAL A 71 -5.56 -3.37 -4.29
C VAL A 71 -6.74 -2.44 -4.05
N LEU A 72 -7.02 -1.59 -5.04
CA LEU A 72 -8.32 -0.96 -5.13
C LEU A 72 -9.31 -2.07 -5.45
N VAL A 73 -10.15 -2.43 -4.49
CA VAL A 73 -11.36 -3.21 -4.75
C VAL A 73 -12.48 -2.19 -4.77
N GLY A 74 -13.27 -2.17 -5.86
CA GLY A 74 -14.30 -1.16 -6.08
C GLY A 74 -15.32 -1.17 -4.95
N LEU A 75 -15.09 -0.39 -3.90
CA LEU A 75 -16.01 -0.04 -2.81
C LEU A 75 -16.89 -1.22 -2.34
N LEU A 76 -16.34 -2.42 -2.21
CA LEU A 76 -17.04 -3.48 -1.50
C LEU A 76 -16.71 -3.34 0.00
N PRO A 77 -17.73 -3.31 0.88
CA PRO A 77 -17.49 -3.25 2.31
C PRO A 77 -16.65 -4.47 2.71
N ARG A 78 -15.64 -4.20 3.52
CA ARG A 78 -14.76 -5.17 4.16
C ARG A 78 -15.63 -6.29 4.76
N GLN A 79 -15.56 -7.51 4.22
CA GLN A 79 -16.00 -8.68 4.97
C GLN A 79 -14.93 -8.96 6.02
N SER A 80 -15.34 -8.87 7.28
CA SER A 80 -14.51 -8.95 8.47
C SER A 80 -14.06 -10.40 8.77
N ASN A 81 -12.88 -10.50 9.40
CA ASN A 81 -12.36 -11.61 10.20
C ASN A 81 -12.31 -13.01 9.55
N ALA A 82 -11.15 -13.34 8.98
CA ALA A 82 -10.65 -14.71 9.01
C ALA A 82 -9.35 -14.74 9.83
N PRO A 83 -9.23 -15.59 10.87
CA PRO A 83 -7.97 -15.71 11.61
C PRO A 83 -6.91 -16.30 10.68
N VAL A 84 -5.76 -15.62 10.62
CA VAL A 84 -4.54 -16.16 10.01
C VAL A 84 -4.17 -17.42 10.78
N ARG A 85 -4.39 -18.59 10.17
CA ARG A 85 -3.85 -19.85 10.71
C ARG A 85 -2.34 -19.80 10.54
N GLN A 86 -1.61 -19.65 11.63
CA GLN A 86 -0.20 -20.04 11.67
C GLN A 86 -0.13 -21.54 11.38
N ALA A 87 0.61 -21.90 10.33
CA ALA A 87 1.03 -23.27 10.12
C ALA A 87 2.05 -23.59 11.22
N GLY A 88 1.63 -24.36 12.22
CA GLY A 88 2.54 -25.03 13.13
C GLY A 88 3.33 -26.06 12.34
N SER A 89 4.66 -25.97 12.40
CA SER A 89 5.54 -27.04 11.97
C SER A 89 5.92 -27.90 13.17
N LEU A 90 5.86 -29.20 12.93
CA LEU A 90 6.29 -30.32 13.76
C LEU A 90 7.78 -30.23 14.16
#